data_AF-A0A5J4RMW5-F1
#
_entry.id   AF-A0A5J4RMW5-F1
#
_cell.length_a   1.000
_cell.length_b   1.000
_cell.length_c   1.000
_cell.angle_alpha   90.00
_cell.angle_beta   90.00
_cell.angle_gamma   90.00
#
_symmetry.space_group_name_H-M   'P 1'
#
loop_
_entity.id
_entity.type
_entity.pdbx_description
1 polymer ?
#
loop_
_entity_poly.entity_id
_entity_poly.type
_entity_poly.pdbx_seq_one_letter_code
_entity_poly.pdbx_strand_id
1 'polypeptide(L)'
;MGELGYNFTDKFETYKQFCRWCNVSPNNKISGGKVLSSKIPKRKNPVGIILRTTANNLRASKCPLGFFFRRIQSRSGHMSAVVATANKLARIIYVMVKEKREFNESYMSFNEEDMLKKRLEAAQKALLKIQKQLKMVG
;
A
#
# COMPACT_ATOMS: atom_id res chain seq x y z
N MET A 1 4.90 -20.83 -7.60
CA MET A 1 3.60 -21.04 -6.93
C MET A 1 3.56 -22.26 -6.00
N GLY A 2 4.63 -23.07 -5.88
CA GLY A 2 4.62 -24.28 -5.04
C GLY A 2 4.57 -24.07 -3.52
N GLU A 3 4.99 -22.92 -3.00
CA GLU A 3 5.08 -22.72 -1.54
C GLU A 3 3.76 -22.43 -0.82
N LEU A 4 2.73 -21.92 -1.51
CA LEU A 4 1.42 -21.69 -0.90
C LEU A 4 0.54 -22.94 -0.92
N GLY A 5 0.66 -23.76 -1.98
CA GLY A 5 -0.32 -24.77 -2.34
C GLY A 5 -1.56 -24.15 -3.00
N TYR A 6 -2.25 -24.94 -3.83
CA TYR A 6 -3.38 -24.48 -4.66
C TYR A 6 -4.62 -24.07 -3.83
N ASN A 7 -4.78 -24.61 -2.62
CA ASN A 7 -5.88 -24.34 -1.70
C ASN A 7 -5.44 -23.60 -0.41
N PHE A 8 -4.45 -22.70 -0.50
CA PHE A 8 -3.98 -22.00 0.71
C PHE A 8 -5.08 -21.17 1.39
N THR A 9 -6.07 -20.72 0.63
CA THR A 9 -7.23 -19.95 1.10
C THR A 9 -8.19 -20.75 1.97
N ASP A 10 -8.07 -22.08 2.03
CA ASP A 10 -8.83 -22.93 2.95
C ASP A 10 -8.13 -23.06 4.31
N LYS A 11 -6.82 -22.78 4.35
CA LYS A 11 -6.02 -22.75 5.60
C LYS A 11 -6.17 -21.44 6.38
N PHE A 12 -6.74 -20.41 5.75
CA PHE A 12 -6.94 -19.09 6.36
C PHE A 12 -8.39 -18.65 6.17
N GLU A 13 -9.11 -18.49 7.26
CA GLU A 13 -10.50 -18.04 7.28
C GLU A 13 -10.65 -16.60 6.79
N THR A 14 -9.63 -15.77 7.02
CA THR A 14 -9.64 -14.36 6.62
C THR A 14 -8.33 -13.92 5.97
N TYR A 15 -8.42 -12.90 5.11
CA TYR A 15 -7.23 -12.24 4.53
C TYR A 15 -6.27 -11.71 5.61
N LYS A 16 -6.77 -11.37 6.80
CA LYS A 16 -5.95 -10.87 7.92
C LYS A 16 -5.01 -11.95 8.44
N GLN A 17 -5.52 -13.17 8.61
CA GLN A 17 -4.72 -14.33 9.01
C GLN A 17 -3.64 -14.63 7.96
N PHE A 18 -4.00 -14.59 6.68
CA PHE A 18 -3.05 -14.74 5.58
C PHE A 18 -1.94 -13.68 5.59
N CYS A 19 -2.30 -12.39 5.68
CA CYS A 19 -1.33 -11.29 5.73
C CYS A 19 -0.40 -11.39 6.95
N ARG A 20 -0.93 -11.84 8.10
CA ARG A 20 -0.13 -12.08 9.31
C ARG A 20 0.85 -13.24 9.10
N TRP A 21 0.41 -14.33 8.49
CA TRP A 21 1.26 -15.48 8.16
C TRP A 21 2.40 -15.08 7.21
N CYS A 22 2.11 -14.25 6.20
CA CYS A 22 3.10 -13.68 5.28
C CYS A 22 4.07 -12.65 5.92
N ASN A 23 3.90 -12.27 7.18
CA ASN A 23 4.68 -11.19 7.82
C ASN A 23 4.62 -9.85 7.05
N VAL A 24 3.46 -9.52 6.46
CA VAL A 24 3.19 -8.22 5.79
C VAL A 24 2.20 -7.38 6.59
N SER A 25 1.96 -7.74 7.85
CA SER A 25 1.15 -6.99 8.80
C SER A 25 1.94 -6.80 10.10
N PRO A 26 1.85 -5.63 10.76
CA PRO A 26 2.45 -5.43 12.07
C PRO A 26 1.85 -6.40 13.09
N ASN A 27 2.68 -6.83 14.04
CA ASN A 27 2.22 -7.61 15.19
C ASN A 27 2.06 -6.66 16.38
N ASN A 28 0.84 -6.17 16.59
CA ASN A 28 0.53 -5.24 17.67
C ASN A 28 0.57 -5.98 19.03
N LYS A 29 1.61 -5.72 19.83
CA LYS A 29 1.68 -6.19 21.23
C LYS A 29 0.90 -5.20 22.09
N ILE A 30 -0.22 -5.62 22.67
CA ILE A 30 -1.10 -4.80 23.50
C ILE A 30 -1.07 -5.32 24.93
N SER A 31 -0.92 -4.44 25.91
CA SER A 31 -1.06 -4.75 27.34
C SER A 31 -1.73 -3.58 28.04
N GLY A 32 -2.67 -3.85 28.96
CA GLY A 32 -3.41 -2.81 29.69
C GLY A 32 -4.08 -1.76 28.78
N GLY A 33 -4.56 -2.18 27.59
CA GLY A 33 -5.18 -1.28 26.60
C GLY A 33 -4.21 -0.42 25.78
N LYS A 34 -2.90 -0.48 26.01
CA LYS A 34 -1.89 0.30 25.27
C LYS A 34 -1.09 -0.55 24.29
N VAL A 35 -0.80 0.00 23.11
CA VAL A 35 0.08 -0.64 22.10
C VAL A 35 1.53 -0.46 22.54
N LEU A 36 2.16 -1.56 22.97
CA LEU A 36 3.58 -1.61 23.37
C LEU A 36 4.52 -1.70 22.16
N SER A 37 4.08 -2.30 21.05
CA SER A 37 4.87 -2.46 19.83
C SER A 37 3.96 -2.74 18.65
N SER A 38 4.30 -2.20 17.49
CA SER A 38 3.64 -2.45 16.19
C SER A 38 4.65 -2.88 15.11
N LYS A 39 5.75 -3.51 15.53
CA LYS A 39 6.82 -3.91 14.62
C LYS A 39 6.40 -5.05 13.69
N ILE A 40 6.99 -5.06 12.49
CA ILE A 40 6.86 -6.17 11.55
C ILE A 40 7.69 -7.37 12.05
N PRO A 41 7.14 -8.58 12.09
CA PRO A 41 7.88 -9.77 12.47
C PRO A 41 9.08 -10.03 11.55
N LYS A 42 10.25 -10.31 12.13
CA LYS A 42 11.51 -10.61 11.39
C LYS A 42 11.64 -12.10 11.00
N ARG A 43 10.54 -12.81 10.79
CA ARG A 43 10.55 -14.25 10.50
C ARG A 43 10.76 -14.49 9.00
N LYS A 44 11.51 -15.55 8.66
CA LYS A 44 11.69 -15.98 7.27
C LYS A 44 10.37 -16.59 6.76
N ASN A 45 9.70 -15.89 5.87
CA ASN A 45 8.56 -16.40 5.09
C ASN A 45 8.82 -16.03 3.63
N PRO A 46 9.08 -17.01 2.73
CA PRO A 46 9.44 -16.70 1.35
C PRO A 46 8.33 -15.98 0.59
N VAL A 47 7.06 -16.36 0.78
CA VAL A 47 5.90 -15.64 0.22
C VAL A 47 5.90 -14.18 0.66
N GLY A 48 6.13 -13.94 1.94
CA GLY A 48 6.27 -12.59 2.49
C GLY A 48 7.42 -11.80 1.88
N ILE A 49 8.56 -12.45 1.64
CA ILE A 49 9.73 -11.84 1.00
C ILE A 49 9.40 -11.45 -0.43
N ILE A 50 8.84 -12.38 -1.22
CA ILE A 50 8.41 -12.15 -2.61
C ILE A 50 7.46 -10.96 -2.67
N LEU A 51 6.42 -10.93 -1.83
CA LEU A 51 5.47 -9.82 -1.79
C LEU A 51 6.13 -8.47 -1.50
N ARG A 52 7.10 -8.42 -0.58
CA ARG A 52 7.84 -7.18 -0.27
C ARG A 52 8.77 -6.77 -1.42
N THR A 53 9.42 -7.73 -2.07
CA THR A 53 10.27 -7.48 -3.25
C THR A 53 9.43 -6.95 -4.41
N THR A 54 8.31 -7.59 -4.72
CA THR A 54 7.35 -7.13 -5.73
C THR A 54 6.83 -5.73 -5.39
N ALA A 55 6.44 -5.49 -4.13
CA ALA A 55 6.01 -4.18 -3.67
C ALA A 55 7.06 -3.09 -3.86
N ASN A 56 8.34 -3.42 -3.64
CA ASN A 56 9.45 -2.49 -3.84
C ASN A 56 9.63 -2.12 -5.32
N ASN A 57 9.53 -3.11 -6.22
CA ASN A 57 9.64 -2.88 -7.66
C ASN A 57 8.50 -1.99 -8.21
N LEU A 58 7.31 -2.06 -7.61
CA LEU A 58 6.16 -1.22 -7.99
C LEU A 58 6.39 0.28 -7.78
N ARG A 59 7.44 0.68 -7.03
CA ARG A 59 7.79 2.10 -6.84
C ARG A 59 7.93 2.85 -8.17
N ALA A 60 8.59 2.23 -9.15
CA ALA A 60 8.85 2.82 -10.47
C ALA A 60 7.70 2.63 -11.46
N SER A 61 6.80 1.67 -11.21
CA SER A 61 5.70 1.35 -12.11
C SER A 61 4.64 2.47 -12.15
N LYS A 62 4.13 2.75 -13.35
CA LYS A 62 3.03 3.69 -13.60
C LYS A 62 1.67 2.98 -13.54
N CYS A 63 1.42 2.24 -12.46
CA CYS A 63 0.14 1.57 -12.21
C CYS A 63 -0.49 2.05 -10.89
N PRO A 64 -1.78 1.80 -10.64
CA PRO A 64 -2.46 2.23 -9.41
C PRO A 64 -1.78 1.76 -8.11
N LEU A 65 -1.17 0.57 -8.12
CA LEU A 65 -0.37 0.07 -6.99
C LEU A 65 0.92 0.89 -6.78
N GLY A 66 1.60 1.28 -7.86
CA GLY A 66 2.78 2.14 -7.79
C GLY A 66 2.44 3.55 -7.29
N PHE A 67 1.30 4.12 -7.70
CA PHE A 67 0.78 5.36 -7.13
C PHE A 67 0.48 5.22 -5.64
N PHE A 68 -0.18 4.12 -5.23
CA PHE A 68 -0.43 3.82 -3.83
C PHE A 68 0.89 3.76 -3.03
N PHE A 69 1.91 3.08 -3.55
CA PHE A 69 3.24 3.01 -2.92
C PHE A 69 3.82 4.42 -2.72
N ARG A 70 3.89 5.23 -3.77
CA ARG A 70 4.47 6.59 -3.71
C ARG A 70 3.70 7.49 -2.73
N ARG A 71 2.38 7.38 -2.68
CA ARG A 71 1.53 8.12 -1.74
C ARG A 71 1.77 7.75 -0.29
N ILE A 72 2.01 6.47 0.02
CA ILE A 72 2.37 6.06 1.38
C ILE A 72 3.81 6.46 1.70
N GLN A 73 4.72 6.33 0.73
CA GLN A 73 6.12 6.71 0.89
C GLN A 73 6.28 8.18 1.27
N SER A 74 5.54 9.08 0.61
CA SER A 74 5.60 10.52 0.91
C SER A 74 5.06 10.89 2.30
N ARG A 75 4.24 10.03 2.92
CA ARG A 75 3.63 10.29 4.23
C ARG A 75 4.34 9.59 5.39
N SER A 76 4.86 8.39 5.16
CA SER A 76 5.28 7.48 6.24
C SER A 76 6.62 6.79 5.98
N GLY A 77 7.34 7.19 4.93
CA GLY A 77 8.65 6.68 4.59
C GLY A 77 8.63 5.37 3.78
N HIS A 78 9.81 5.00 3.28
CA HIS A 78 9.99 3.89 2.34
C HIS A 78 9.58 2.53 2.93
N MET A 79 10.08 2.17 4.11
CA MET A 79 9.83 0.86 4.70
C MET A 79 8.34 0.63 4.96
N SER A 80 7.64 1.65 5.45
CA SER A 80 6.19 1.63 5.65
C SER A 80 5.44 1.43 4.33
N ALA A 81 5.90 2.08 3.25
CA ALA A 81 5.30 1.94 1.92
C ALA A 81 5.44 0.52 1.35
N VAL A 82 6.62 -0.10 1.50
CA VAL A 82 6.86 -1.50 1.08
C VAL A 82 5.89 -2.43 1.79
N VAL A 83 5.79 -2.32 3.12
CA VAL A 83 4.92 -3.18 3.93
C VAL A 83 3.44 -2.97 3.59
N ALA A 84 2.99 -1.71 3.51
CA ALA A 84 1.60 -1.40 3.20
C ALA A 84 1.20 -1.90 1.80
N THR A 85 2.09 -1.76 0.82
CA THR A 85 1.85 -2.22 -0.55
C THR A 85 1.88 -3.74 -0.63
N ALA A 86 2.82 -4.41 0.04
CA ALA A 86 2.85 -5.87 0.17
C ALA A 86 1.59 -6.42 0.85
N ASN A 87 1.06 -5.74 1.87
CA ASN A 87 -0.20 -6.08 2.50
C ASN A 87 -1.38 -5.96 1.51
N LYS A 88 -1.42 -4.88 0.73
CA LYS A 88 -2.45 -4.67 -0.29
C LYS A 88 -2.40 -5.76 -1.36
N LEU A 89 -1.21 -6.14 -1.82
CA LEU A 89 -1.00 -7.26 -2.74
C LEU A 89 -1.48 -8.60 -2.15
N ALA A 90 -1.11 -8.90 -0.91
CA ALA A 90 -1.55 -10.12 -0.23
C ALA A 90 -3.08 -10.21 -0.13
N ARG A 91 -3.75 -9.09 0.16
CA ARG A 91 -5.22 -9.03 0.19
C ARG A 91 -5.84 -9.29 -1.17
N ILE A 92 -5.29 -8.67 -2.23
CA ILE A 92 -5.75 -8.89 -3.61
C ILE A 92 -5.63 -10.37 -3.98
N ILE A 93 -4.45 -10.97 -3.76
CA ILE A 93 -4.21 -12.38 -4.08
C ILE A 93 -5.16 -13.30 -3.30
N TYR A 94 -5.34 -13.05 -2.00
CA TYR A 94 -6.26 -13.84 -1.19
C TYR A 94 -7.70 -13.79 -1.72
N VAL A 95 -8.20 -12.59 -2.04
CA VAL A 95 -9.57 -12.41 -2.54
C VAL A 95 -9.73 -13.03 -3.92
N MET A 96 -8.78 -12.82 -4.84
CA MET A 96 -8.82 -13.42 -6.17
C MET A 96 -8.92 -14.94 -6.11
N VAL A 97 -8.12 -15.57 -5.25
CA VAL A 97 -8.09 -17.04 -5.11
C VAL A 97 -9.32 -17.55 -4.36
N LYS A 98 -9.76 -16.87 -3.28
CA LYS A 98 -10.90 -17.31 -2.47
C LYS A 98 -12.22 -17.19 -3.23
N GLU A 99 -12.43 -16.09 -3.94
CA GLU A 99 -13.66 -15.81 -4.70
C GLU A 99 -13.59 -16.31 -6.14
N LYS A 100 -12.46 -16.88 -6.58
CA LYS A 100 -12.20 -17.32 -7.96
C LYS A 100 -12.55 -16.25 -9.00
N ARG A 101 -12.20 -15.00 -8.69
CA ARG A 101 -12.47 -13.84 -9.54
C ARG A 101 -11.19 -13.20 -10.03
N GLU A 102 -11.25 -12.66 -11.24
CA GLU A 102 -10.15 -11.89 -11.78
C GLU A 102 -9.99 -10.54 -11.06
N PHE A 103 -8.77 -10.02 -11.09
CA PHE A 103 -8.49 -8.71 -10.54
C PHE A 103 -9.06 -7.64 -11.48
N ASN A 104 -10.07 -6.91 -11.00
CA ASN A 104 -10.55 -5.74 -11.71
C ASN A 104 -9.81 -4.49 -11.20
N GLU A 105 -9.12 -3.80 -12.11
CA GLU A 105 -8.35 -2.60 -11.82
C GLU A 105 -9.25 -1.42 -11.38
N SER A 106 -10.55 -1.45 -11.68
CA SER A 106 -11.53 -0.46 -11.23
C SER A 106 -11.63 -0.40 -9.69
N TYR A 107 -11.44 -1.51 -8.98
CA TYR A 107 -11.39 -1.50 -7.50
C TYR A 107 -10.19 -0.73 -6.95
N MET A 108 -9.20 -0.47 -7.81
CA MET A 108 -8.02 0.31 -7.52
C MET A 108 -8.03 1.67 -8.21
N SER A 109 -9.10 2.04 -8.93
CA SER A 109 -9.20 3.31 -9.62
C SER A 109 -9.13 4.44 -8.60
N PHE A 110 -7.91 4.92 -8.41
CA PHE A 110 -7.70 6.29 -8.04
C PHE A 110 -8.28 7.10 -9.18
N ASN A 111 -9.23 7.97 -8.87
CA ASN A 111 -9.72 8.91 -9.85
C ASN A 111 -8.55 9.83 -10.18
N GLU A 112 -7.83 9.55 -11.26
CA GLU A 112 -6.69 10.34 -11.73
C GLU A 112 -7.12 11.80 -11.89
N GLU A 113 -8.37 11.99 -12.31
CA GLU A 113 -9.06 13.28 -12.32
C GLU A 113 -9.01 13.99 -10.96
N ASP A 114 -9.33 13.33 -9.85
CA ASP A 114 -9.34 13.99 -8.53
C ASP A 114 -7.93 14.40 -8.10
N MET A 115 -6.92 13.63 -8.48
CA MET A 115 -5.53 14.00 -8.23
C MET A 115 -5.08 15.18 -9.09
N LEU A 116 -5.44 15.17 -10.38
CA LEU A 116 -5.16 16.26 -11.31
C LEU A 116 -5.88 17.54 -10.87
N LYS A 117 -7.14 17.45 -10.44
CA LYS A 117 -7.92 18.56 -9.86
C LYS A 117 -7.22 19.14 -8.63
N LYS A 118 -6.78 18.30 -7.69
CA LYS A 118 -6.03 18.76 -6.51
C LYS A 118 -4.69 19.42 -6.86
N ARG A 119 -3.99 18.89 -7.87
CA ARG A 119 -2.74 19.48 -8.36
C ARG A 119 -2.98 20.83 -9.04
N LEU A 120 -4.03 20.95 -9.84
CA LEU A 120 -4.44 22.20 -10.48
C LEU A 120 -4.76 23.26 -9.42
N GLU A 121 -5.55 22.91 -8.40
CA GLU A 121 -5.91 23.82 -7.32
C GLU A 121 -4.68 24.29 -6.53
N ALA A 122 -3.75 23.38 -6.23
CA ALA A 122 -2.49 23.72 -5.55
C ALA A 122 -1.62 24.65 -6.41
N ALA A 123 -1.53 24.40 -7.72
CA ALA A 123 -0.77 25.23 -8.67
C ALA A 123 -1.37 26.63 -8.79
N GLN A 124 -2.70 26.75 -8.87
CA GLN A 124 -3.41 28.04 -8.89
C GLN A 124 -3.15 28.84 -7.61
N LYS A 125 -3.21 28.21 -6.43
CA LYS A 125 -2.89 28.86 -5.15
C LYS A 125 -1.44 29.34 -5.11
N ALA A 126 -0.50 28.54 -5.60
CA ALA A 126 0.91 28.92 -5.67
C ALA A 126 1.13 30.11 -6.61
N LEU A 127 0.48 30.12 -7.77
CA LEU A 127 0.54 31.21 -8.75
C LEU A 127 0.01 32.53 -8.15
N LEU A 128 -1.15 32.48 -7.48
CA LEU A 128 -1.73 33.65 -6.83
C LEU A 128 -0.82 34.22 -5.73
N LYS A 129 -0.14 33.34 -4.97
CA LYS A 129 0.85 33.76 -3.97
C LYS A 129 2.01 34.51 -4.60
N ILE A 130 2.57 34.00 -5.70
CA ILE A 130 3.69 34.64 -6.43
C ILE A 130 3.25 35.98 -7.02
N GLN A 131 2.07 36.04 -7.64
CA GLN A 131 1.52 37.30 -8.16
C GLN A 131 1.35 38.36 -7.07
N LYS A 132 0.89 37.97 -5.88
CA LYS A 132 0.79 38.88 -4.73
C LYS A 132 2.16 39.40 -4.30
N GLN A 133 3.19 38.54 -4.30
CA GLN A 133 4.57 38.95 -3.98
C GLN A 133 5.12 39.95 -5.01
N LEU A 134 4.91 39.71 -6.30
CA LEU A 134 5.35 40.63 -7.37
C LEU A 134 4.72 42.02 -7.21
N LYS A 135 3.43 42.10 -6.87
CA LYS A 135 2.73 43.37 -6.62
C LYS A 135 3.19 44.14 -5.38
N MET A 136 3.92 43.51 -4.46
CA MET A 136 4.45 44.17 -3.26
C MET A 136 5.90 44.66 -3.43
N VAL A 137 6.57 44.22 -4.50
CA VAL A 137 7.98 44.56 -4.79
C VAL A 137 8.09 45.72 -5.80
N GLY A 138 7.08 45.91 -6.65
CA GLY A 138 6.94 47.09 -7.52
C GLY A 138 5.99 48.11 -6.92
#